data_AF-A0A367L010-F1
#
_entry.id   AF-A0A367L010-F1
#
_cell.length_a   1.000
_cell.length_b   1.000
_cell.length_c   1.000
_cell.angle_alpha   90.00
_cell.angle_beta   90.00
_cell.angle_gamma   90.00
#
_symmetry.space_group_name_H-M   'P 1'
#
loop_
_entity.id
_entity.type
_entity.pdbx_description
1 polymer ?
#
loop_
_entity_poly.entity_id
_entity_poly.type
_entity_poly.pdbx_seq_one_letter_code
_entity_poly.pdbx_strand_id
1 'polypeptide(L)'
;MKLLVPLSNLVPLLAAAHSHHRGQTELPWVEPSRVADRCGGPLGFREIICGTERYCDSYDTHKKWTEAFYANKSACLAAHQLPPKVKPVVKAPLLPWREADPINKGYCLDEQGCGTALYCASFDTKWIYFTQQEYPSSVECLAAREPRPETALGKKRPYLLESEDKYWSKLRCGLTDYTLFACGTRRYCLSFDLDRAYAIGPYSNADECFAAFDPPPWKGDDAVPLRGWVEPQAEPCSVEGETRVAAYLHCGTQWLCERYDTPFKEDLRYGNSTECFAAFESPPLEGGYRL
;
A
#
# COMPACT_ATOMS: atom_id res chain seq x y z
N MET A 1 20.87 -43.08 -38.74
CA MET A 1 20.80 -41.60 -38.68
C MET A 1 20.91 -41.18 -37.22
N LYS A 2 22.03 -40.55 -36.86
CA LYS A 2 22.22 -39.90 -35.56
C LYS A 2 21.50 -38.56 -35.62
N LEU A 3 20.50 -38.34 -34.77
CA LEU A 3 19.95 -37.01 -34.53
C LEU A 3 20.31 -36.62 -33.09
N LEU A 4 21.26 -35.68 -33.03
CA LEU A 4 21.67 -34.95 -31.84
C LEU A 4 20.50 -34.13 -31.31
N VAL A 5 20.19 -34.27 -30.03
CA VAL A 5 19.39 -33.32 -29.26
C VAL A 5 20.37 -32.25 -28.75
N PRO A 6 20.19 -30.96 -29.05
CA PRO A 6 21.00 -29.93 -28.43
C PRO A 6 20.47 -29.67 -27.01
N LEU A 7 21.39 -29.77 -26.05
CA LEU A 7 21.28 -29.04 -24.78
C LEU A 7 21.08 -27.55 -25.09
N SER A 8 20.09 -26.92 -24.47
CA SER A 8 19.98 -25.47 -24.46
C SER A 8 19.52 -24.98 -23.09
N ASN A 9 20.54 -24.50 -22.37
CA ASN A 9 20.57 -23.28 -21.59
C ASN A 9 19.52 -23.12 -20.48
N LEU A 10 19.93 -23.59 -19.30
CA LEU A 10 19.60 -22.96 -18.02
C LEU A 10 20.00 -21.48 -18.08
N VAL A 11 19.02 -20.58 -18.20
CA VAL A 11 19.19 -19.16 -17.88
C VAL A 11 18.92 -19.00 -16.39
N PRO A 12 19.84 -18.42 -15.60
CA PRO A 12 19.56 -18.12 -14.20
C PRO A 12 18.61 -16.92 -14.16
N LEU A 13 17.37 -17.15 -13.71
CA LEU A 13 16.49 -16.07 -13.26
C LEU A 13 17.15 -15.43 -12.04
N LEU A 14 17.81 -14.28 -12.24
CA LEU A 14 18.09 -13.35 -11.15
C LEU A 14 16.79 -12.61 -10.81
N ALA A 15 15.81 -13.35 -10.27
CA ALA A 15 14.85 -12.75 -9.36
C ALA A 15 15.62 -12.56 -8.05
N ALA A 16 16.19 -11.38 -7.84
CA ALA A 16 16.68 -11.01 -6.52
C ALA A 16 15.45 -10.82 -5.63
N ALA A 17 14.92 -11.94 -5.12
CA ALA A 17 14.02 -11.93 -4.00
C ALA A 17 14.79 -11.28 -2.84
N HIS A 18 14.43 -10.04 -2.48
CA HIS A 18 15.02 -9.32 -1.35
C HIS A 18 14.44 -9.89 -0.05
N SER A 19 14.69 -11.18 0.20
CA SER A 19 14.48 -11.79 1.51
C SER A 19 15.67 -11.43 2.38
N HIS A 20 15.54 -10.36 3.16
CA HIS A 20 16.55 -9.96 4.13
C HIS A 20 16.66 -11.04 5.23
N HIS A 21 17.70 -11.87 5.18
CA HIS A 21 18.00 -12.80 6.27
C HIS A 21 18.95 -12.15 7.27
N ARG A 22 18.58 -12.20 8.55
CA ARG A 22 19.36 -11.70 9.69
C ARG A 22 20.76 -12.35 9.68
N GLY A 23 21.82 -11.53 9.58
CA GLY A 23 23.21 -11.99 9.62
C GLY A 23 23.87 -12.22 8.25
N GLN A 24 23.23 -11.86 7.14
CA GLN A 24 23.89 -11.82 5.83
C GLN A 24 24.89 -10.67 5.74
N THR A 25 26.03 -10.95 5.11
CA THR A 25 27.03 -9.97 4.70
C THR A 25 27.06 -9.90 3.17
N GLU A 26 27.54 -8.79 2.61
CA GLU A 26 27.64 -8.55 1.16
C GLU A 26 26.29 -8.38 0.43
N LEU A 27 25.29 -7.82 1.11
CA LEU A 27 24.03 -7.41 0.47
C LEU A 27 24.30 -6.39 -0.64
N PRO A 28 23.63 -6.47 -1.80
CA PRO A 28 23.85 -5.53 -2.89
C PRO A 28 23.46 -4.11 -2.48
N TRP A 29 24.26 -3.11 -2.86
CA TRP A 29 23.87 -1.72 -2.69
C TRP A 29 22.74 -1.35 -3.66
N VAL A 30 21.67 -0.78 -3.12
CA VAL A 30 20.48 -0.35 -3.85
C VAL A 30 20.46 1.17 -3.92
N GLU A 31 20.42 1.70 -5.13
CA GLU A 31 20.22 3.13 -5.35
C GLU A 31 18.76 3.53 -5.07
N PRO A 32 18.49 4.75 -4.58
CA PRO A 32 17.13 5.24 -4.42
C PRO A 32 16.33 5.12 -5.72
N SER A 33 15.10 4.63 -5.59
CA SER A 33 14.19 4.52 -6.73
C SER A 33 13.72 5.89 -7.23
N ARG A 34 13.01 5.92 -8.36
CA ARG A 34 12.36 7.14 -8.86
C ARG A 34 11.25 7.65 -7.95
N VAL A 35 10.75 6.80 -7.06
CA VAL A 35 9.68 7.10 -6.10
C VAL A 35 10.22 7.16 -4.66
N ALA A 36 11.51 7.48 -4.49
CA ALA A 36 12.17 7.55 -3.19
C ALA A 36 11.61 8.65 -2.27
N ASP A 37 10.83 9.59 -2.80
CA ASP A 37 10.05 10.57 -2.05
C ASP A 37 9.01 9.88 -1.14
N ARG A 38 8.56 8.68 -1.48
CA ARG A 38 7.62 7.86 -0.70
C ARG A 38 8.26 7.14 0.49
N CYS A 39 9.59 7.16 0.58
CA CYS A 39 10.34 6.51 1.65
C CYS A 39 10.00 7.13 3.01
N GLY A 40 9.62 6.30 3.99
CA GLY A 40 9.35 6.75 5.35
C GLY A 40 7.95 7.32 5.58
N GLY A 41 6.99 7.03 4.70
CA GLY A 41 5.56 7.29 4.89
C GLY A 41 4.76 6.01 5.19
N PRO A 42 3.50 5.92 4.73
CA PRO A 42 2.66 4.71 4.85
C PRO A 42 3.29 3.41 4.36
N LEU A 43 4.19 3.49 3.37
CA LEU A 43 4.89 2.33 2.79
C LEU A 43 6.07 1.86 3.66
N GLY A 44 6.45 2.64 4.68
CA GLY A 44 7.60 2.38 5.54
C GLY A 44 8.94 2.66 4.88
N PHE A 45 10.00 2.10 5.47
CA PHE A 45 11.36 2.19 4.98
C PHE A 45 11.73 0.91 4.23
N ARG A 46 11.35 0.84 2.95
CA ARG A 46 11.69 -0.29 2.07
C ARG A 46 12.93 0.06 1.25
N GLU A 47 13.96 -0.76 1.32
CA GLU A 47 15.22 -0.48 0.64
C GLU A 47 15.05 -0.33 -0.88
N ILE A 48 14.21 -1.12 -1.53
CA ILE A 48 13.91 -0.98 -2.96
C ILE A 48 13.32 0.38 -3.34
N ILE A 49 12.64 1.06 -2.40
CA ILE A 49 12.09 2.41 -2.58
C ILE A 49 13.13 3.46 -2.18
N CYS A 50 13.65 3.33 -0.96
CA CYS A 50 14.49 4.29 -0.26
C CYS A 50 15.93 4.36 -0.79
N GLY A 51 16.46 3.27 -1.32
CA GLY A 51 17.89 3.01 -1.45
C GLY A 51 18.55 2.65 -0.12
N THR A 52 19.74 2.04 -0.19
CA THR A 52 20.48 1.50 0.97
C THR A 52 20.81 2.58 2.00
N GLU A 53 21.27 3.75 1.57
CA GLU A 53 21.67 4.82 2.49
C GLU A 53 20.50 5.26 3.38
N ARG A 54 19.39 5.69 2.77
CA ARG A 54 18.22 6.18 3.51
C ARG A 54 17.52 5.06 4.28
N TYR A 55 17.53 3.83 3.76
CA TYR A 55 17.06 2.65 4.49
C TYR A 55 17.89 2.43 5.75
N CYS A 56 19.21 2.40 5.67
CA CYS A 56 20.07 2.22 6.84
C CYS A 56 19.95 3.39 7.83
N ASP A 57 19.75 4.62 7.38
CA ASP A 57 19.53 5.79 8.25
C ASP A 57 18.30 5.66 9.14
N SER A 58 17.29 4.93 8.68
CA SER A 58 16.05 4.71 9.43
C SER A 58 16.27 3.91 10.72
N TYR A 59 17.35 3.12 10.81
CA TYR A 59 17.70 2.37 12.01
C TYR A 59 18.17 3.25 13.18
N ASP A 60 18.64 4.47 12.89
CA ASP A 60 19.01 5.43 13.94
C ASP A 60 17.87 6.41 14.24
N THR A 61 17.10 6.77 13.21
CA THR A 61 16.13 7.87 13.26
C THR A 61 14.68 7.43 13.46
N HIS A 62 14.33 6.19 13.07
CA HIS A 62 12.96 5.68 13.01
C HIS A 62 12.85 4.24 13.55
N LYS A 63 13.51 3.95 14.68
CA LYS A 63 13.56 2.60 15.30
C LYS A 63 12.20 1.93 15.51
N LYS A 64 11.15 2.72 15.79
CA LYS A 64 9.77 2.20 15.96
C LYS A 64 9.19 1.62 14.66
N TRP A 65 9.66 2.09 13.51
CA TRP A 65 9.07 1.86 12.18
C TRP A 65 9.97 1.02 11.26
N THR A 66 11.05 0.49 11.82
CA THR A 66 12.02 -0.36 11.12
C THR A 66 11.97 -1.78 11.65
N GLU A 67 12.30 -2.73 10.79
CA GLU A 67 12.39 -4.13 11.19
C GLU A 67 13.65 -4.32 12.03
N ALA A 68 13.58 -5.07 13.14
CA ALA A 68 14.69 -5.24 14.09
C ALA A 68 15.81 -6.19 13.57
N PHE A 69 16.30 -5.93 12.35
CA PHE A 69 17.39 -6.67 11.73
C PHE A 69 18.77 -6.15 12.11
N TYR A 70 18.92 -4.82 12.18
CA TYR A 70 20.17 -4.16 12.53
C TYR A 70 20.00 -3.34 13.80
N ALA A 71 21.09 -3.19 14.55
CA ALA A 71 21.08 -2.41 15.79
C ALA A 71 21.11 -0.89 15.55
N ASN A 72 21.69 -0.45 14.42
CA ASN A 72 21.91 0.94 14.04
C ASN A 72 22.31 1.05 12.56
N LYS A 73 22.44 2.28 12.05
CA LYS A 73 22.88 2.58 10.67
C LYS A 73 24.19 1.90 10.30
N SER A 74 25.19 1.97 11.19
CA SER A 74 26.54 1.43 10.93
C SER A 74 26.50 -0.08 10.69
N ALA A 75 25.76 -0.82 11.52
CA ALA A 75 25.57 -2.25 11.36
C ALA A 75 24.84 -2.60 10.06
N CYS A 76 23.86 -1.78 9.65
CA CYS A 76 23.15 -1.95 8.37
C CYS A 76 24.09 -1.71 7.18
N LEU A 77 24.84 -0.61 7.16
CA LEU A 77 25.77 -0.30 6.07
C LEU A 77 26.90 -1.33 5.96
N ALA A 78 27.41 -1.83 7.09
CA ALA A 78 28.45 -2.86 7.11
C ALA A 78 28.00 -4.21 6.52
N ALA A 79 26.68 -4.47 6.48
CA ALA A 79 26.12 -5.66 5.84
C ALA A 79 26.06 -5.51 4.30
N HIS A 80 26.17 -4.29 3.76
CA HIS A 80 26.05 -4.01 2.34
C HIS A 80 27.42 -3.88 1.65
N GLN A 81 27.41 -4.16 0.35
CA GLN A 81 28.49 -3.80 -0.55
C GLN A 81 28.60 -2.27 -0.68
N LEU A 82 29.75 -1.81 -1.15
CA LEU A 82 29.92 -0.39 -1.47
C LEU A 82 29.08 0.01 -2.69
N PRO A 83 28.69 1.30 -2.80
CA PRO A 83 27.94 1.80 -3.95
C PRO A 83 28.67 1.48 -5.27
N PRO A 84 27.99 0.86 -6.26
CA PRO A 84 28.60 0.56 -7.54
C PRO A 84 28.92 1.85 -8.31
N LYS A 85 30.10 1.91 -8.93
CA LYS A 85 30.52 3.09 -9.73
C LYS A 85 29.81 3.20 -11.08
N VAL A 86 29.20 2.13 -11.56
CA VAL A 86 28.54 2.06 -12.88
C VAL A 86 27.27 1.22 -12.78
N LYS A 87 26.16 1.73 -13.34
CA LYS A 87 24.88 1.01 -13.41
C LYS A 87 24.88 0.06 -14.61
N PRO A 88 24.70 -1.26 -14.42
CA PRO A 88 24.35 -2.15 -15.52
C PRO A 88 22.88 -1.90 -15.89
N VAL A 89 22.62 -1.52 -17.15
CA VAL A 89 21.27 -1.49 -17.71
C VAL A 89 21.04 -2.80 -18.44
N VAL A 90 20.41 -3.76 -17.78
CA VAL A 90 19.97 -5.00 -18.41
C VAL A 90 18.50 -4.87 -18.75
N LYS A 91 18.15 -4.88 -20.04
CA LYS A 91 16.76 -5.03 -20.47
C LYS A 91 16.38 -6.50 -20.35
N ALA A 92 15.60 -6.83 -19.34
CA ALA A 92 14.97 -8.14 -19.23
C ALA A 92 13.83 -8.28 -20.27
N PRO A 93 13.52 -9.50 -20.73
CA PRO A 93 12.29 -9.74 -21.49
C PRO A 93 11.06 -9.39 -20.65
N LEU A 94 9.98 -8.95 -21.31
CA LEU A 94 8.71 -8.67 -20.64
C LEU A 94 8.08 -9.96 -20.11
N LEU A 95 7.47 -9.86 -18.93
CA LEU A 95 6.68 -10.93 -18.34
C LEU A 95 5.26 -10.92 -18.95
N PRO A 96 4.63 -12.09 -19.14
CA PRO A 96 3.29 -12.14 -19.73
C PRO A 96 2.25 -11.49 -18.83
N TRP A 97 1.28 -10.81 -19.44
CA TRP A 97 0.13 -10.26 -18.73
C TRP A 97 -0.78 -11.38 -18.20
N ARG A 98 -1.25 -11.25 -16.95
CA ARG A 98 -2.19 -12.18 -16.32
C ARG A 98 -3.47 -11.44 -15.94
N GLU A 99 -4.60 -11.92 -16.45
CA GLU A 99 -5.90 -11.48 -15.96
C GLU A 99 -6.20 -12.11 -14.59
N ALA A 100 -6.91 -11.37 -13.75
CA ALA A 100 -7.28 -11.83 -12.42
C ALA A 100 -8.29 -12.98 -12.49
N ASP A 101 -8.17 -13.95 -11.59
CA ASP A 101 -9.25 -14.92 -11.36
C ASP A 101 -10.45 -14.20 -10.70
N PRO A 102 -11.69 -14.36 -11.21
CA PRO A 102 -12.88 -13.72 -10.65
C PRO A 102 -13.17 -14.03 -9.17
N ILE A 103 -12.52 -15.04 -8.58
CA ILE A 103 -12.76 -15.46 -7.19
C ILE A 103 -11.92 -14.65 -6.19
N ASN A 104 -10.82 -14.00 -6.61
CA ASN A 104 -9.89 -13.38 -5.68
C ASN A 104 -10.35 -11.96 -5.27
N LYS A 105 -10.62 -11.74 -3.98
CA LYS A 105 -11.29 -10.53 -3.44
C LYS A 105 -10.49 -9.84 -2.33
N GLY A 106 -9.17 -9.89 -2.35
CA GLY A 106 -8.34 -9.37 -1.26
C GLY A 106 -6.94 -8.92 -1.66
N TYR A 107 -6.03 -8.92 -0.68
CA TYR A 107 -4.62 -8.61 -0.88
C TYR A 107 -3.97 -9.57 -1.87
N CYS A 108 -3.07 -9.07 -2.70
CA CYS A 108 -2.34 -9.89 -3.64
C CYS A 108 -0.99 -10.33 -3.08
N LEU A 109 -0.84 -11.63 -2.81
CA LEU A 109 0.44 -12.23 -2.41
C LEU A 109 1.30 -12.56 -3.64
N ASP A 110 0.66 -13.03 -4.70
CA ASP A 110 1.32 -13.42 -5.93
C ASP A 110 0.48 -13.07 -7.18
N GLU A 111 1.18 -12.78 -8.28
CA GLU A 111 0.58 -12.38 -9.55
C GLU A 111 -0.27 -13.48 -10.18
N GLN A 112 -0.01 -14.76 -9.85
CA GLN A 112 -0.75 -15.89 -10.40
C GLN A 112 -2.18 -15.94 -9.87
N GLY A 113 -2.38 -15.67 -8.58
CA GLY A 113 -3.70 -15.69 -7.96
C GLY A 113 -4.53 -14.44 -8.24
N CYS A 114 -3.90 -13.25 -8.30
CA CYS A 114 -4.63 -11.98 -8.29
C CYS A 114 -4.62 -11.22 -9.63
N GLY A 115 -3.82 -11.66 -10.60
CA GLY A 115 -3.60 -10.98 -11.88
C GLY A 115 -2.62 -9.80 -11.80
N THR A 116 -2.09 -9.40 -12.95
CA THR A 116 -1.06 -8.38 -13.10
C THR A 116 -1.51 -7.02 -12.57
N ALA A 117 -2.73 -6.58 -12.88
CA ALA A 117 -3.20 -5.25 -12.49
C ALA A 117 -3.23 -5.06 -10.97
N LEU A 118 -3.78 -6.02 -10.23
CA LEU A 118 -3.85 -5.94 -8.77
C LEU A 118 -2.49 -6.22 -8.11
N TYR A 119 -1.67 -7.13 -8.66
CA TYR A 119 -0.31 -7.36 -8.17
C TYR A 119 0.53 -6.10 -8.27
N CYS A 120 0.57 -5.48 -9.46
CA CYS A 120 1.34 -4.27 -9.66
C CYS A 120 0.82 -3.09 -8.85
N ALA A 121 -0.50 -2.91 -8.76
CA ALA A 121 -1.08 -1.89 -7.89
C ALA A 121 -0.65 -2.01 -6.42
N SER A 122 -0.39 -3.24 -5.93
CA SER A 122 -0.03 -3.49 -4.53
C SER A 122 1.31 -2.87 -4.14
N PHE A 123 2.22 -2.65 -5.09
CA PHE A 123 3.51 -1.96 -4.86
C PHE A 123 3.34 -0.47 -4.51
N ASP A 124 2.18 0.11 -4.82
CA ASP A 124 1.87 1.48 -4.41
C ASP A 124 1.14 1.57 -3.07
N THR A 125 0.95 0.45 -2.39
CA THR A 125 0.21 0.38 -1.14
C THR A 125 1.12 0.06 0.02
N LYS A 126 0.67 0.34 1.24
CA LYS A 126 1.36 -0.14 2.45
C LYS A 126 1.43 -1.67 2.53
N TRP A 127 0.70 -2.38 1.67
CA TRP A 127 0.69 -3.84 1.54
C TRP A 127 1.78 -4.39 0.63
N ILE A 128 2.71 -3.55 0.16
CA ILE A 128 3.90 -3.97 -0.61
C ILE A 128 4.67 -5.11 0.06
N TYR A 129 4.63 -5.23 1.38
CA TYR A 129 5.31 -6.33 2.10
C TYR A 129 4.70 -7.71 1.85
N PHE A 130 3.47 -7.77 1.34
CA PHE A 130 2.84 -9.02 0.91
C PHE A 130 3.28 -9.47 -0.48
N THR A 131 3.86 -8.58 -1.28
CA THR A 131 4.41 -8.92 -2.59
C THR A 131 5.82 -9.49 -2.44
N GLN A 132 6.42 -9.90 -3.56
CA GLN A 132 7.83 -10.32 -3.59
C GLN A 132 8.81 -9.13 -3.50
N GLN A 133 8.30 -7.89 -3.42
CA GLN A 133 9.10 -6.66 -3.28
C GLN A 133 10.16 -6.49 -4.39
N GLU A 134 9.82 -6.93 -5.60
CA GLU A 134 10.71 -6.91 -6.78
C GLU A 134 10.73 -5.57 -7.51
N TYR A 135 9.72 -4.73 -7.28
CA TYR A 135 9.54 -3.45 -7.94
C TYR A 135 9.34 -2.33 -6.90
N PRO A 136 9.81 -1.10 -7.17
CA PRO A 136 9.61 0.02 -6.26
C PRO A 136 8.22 0.67 -6.35
N SER A 137 7.48 0.45 -7.44
CA SER A 137 6.13 1.00 -7.65
C SER A 137 5.33 0.19 -8.66
N SER A 138 4.04 0.50 -8.77
CA SER A 138 3.17 -0.11 -9.79
C SER A 138 3.61 0.23 -11.22
N VAL A 139 4.19 1.40 -11.46
CA VAL A 139 4.63 1.84 -12.79
C VAL A 139 5.79 1.00 -13.28
N GLU A 140 6.82 0.80 -12.45
CA GLU A 140 7.94 -0.10 -12.77
C GLU A 140 7.47 -1.55 -12.90
N CYS A 141 6.52 -1.98 -12.07
CA CYS A 141 5.92 -3.30 -12.19
C CYS A 141 5.24 -3.46 -13.57
N LEU A 142 4.32 -2.58 -13.94
CA LEU A 142 3.59 -2.65 -15.21
C LEU A 142 4.52 -2.53 -16.43
N ALA A 143 5.57 -1.71 -16.34
CA ALA A 143 6.56 -1.57 -17.42
C ALA A 143 7.37 -2.85 -17.69
N ALA A 144 7.41 -3.78 -16.73
CA ALA A 144 8.04 -5.08 -16.87
C ALA A 144 7.08 -6.16 -17.45
N ARG A 145 5.84 -5.80 -17.77
CA ARG A 145 4.85 -6.72 -18.34
C ARG A 145 4.54 -6.42 -19.80
N GLU A 146 4.09 -7.45 -20.50
CA GLU A 146 3.40 -7.29 -21.77
C GLU A 146 2.15 -6.41 -21.59
N PRO A 147 1.75 -5.65 -22.62
CA PRO A 147 0.53 -4.86 -22.56
C PRO A 147 -0.70 -5.70 -22.25
N ARG A 148 -1.66 -5.11 -21.53
CA ARG A 148 -2.96 -5.74 -21.29
C ARG A 148 -3.68 -6.00 -22.63
N PRO A 149 -4.20 -7.22 -22.87
CA PRO A 149 -5.00 -7.52 -24.06
C PRO A 149 -6.28 -6.66 -24.15
N GLU A 150 -6.58 -6.07 -25.32
CA GLU A 150 -7.72 -5.15 -25.53
C GLU A 150 -9.10 -5.78 -25.26
N THR A 151 -9.24 -7.09 -25.41
CA THR A 151 -10.50 -7.83 -25.17
C THR A 151 -10.89 -7.94 -23.69
N ALA A 152 -10.07 -7.44 -22.77
CA ALA A 152 -10.27 -7.54 -21.33
C ALA A 152 -11.13 -6.42 -20.72
N LEU A 153 -11.84 -5.62 -21.53
CA LEU A 153 -12.86 -4.70 -21.02
C LEU A 153 -14.05 -5.49 -20.47
N GLY A 154 -13.92 -5.89 -19.22
CA GLY A 154 -14.92 -6.65 -18.48
C GLY A 154 -16.22 -5.86 -18.33
N LYS A 155 -17.29 -6.61 -18.01
CA LYS A 155 -18.58 -6.01 -17.62
C LYS A 155 -18.36 -5.06 -16.44
N LYS A 156 -18.91 -3.84 -16.55
CA LYS A 156 -18.93 -2.87 -15.44
C LYS A 156 -19.55 -3.50 -14.20
N ARG A 157 -19.00 -3.13 -13.04
CA ARG A 157 -19.49 -3.56 -11.73
C ARG A 157 -20.62 -2.64 -11.28
N PRO A 158 -21.61 -3.14 -10.53
CA PRO A 158 -22.66 -2.29 -9.98
C PRO A 158 -22.08 -1.19 -9.10
N TYR A 159 -22.61 0.03 -9.25
CA TYR A 159 -22.31 1.13 -8.33
C TYR A 159 -22.92 0.84 -6.95
N LEU A 160 -22.08 0.76 -5.93
CA LEU A 160 -22.47 0.60 -4.53
C LEU A 160 -22.46 1.94 -3.80
N LEU A 161 -23.51 2.22 -3.05
CA LEU A 161 -23.52 3.29 -2.04
C LEU A 161 -22.76 2.84 -0.78
N GLU A 162 -22.39 3.78 0.08
CA GLU A 162 -21.83 3.47 1.39
C GLU A 162 -22.80 2.60 2.21
N SER A 163 -22.25 1.61 2.92
CA SER A 163 -23.06 0.76 3.80
C SER A 163 -23.61 1.58 4.96
N GLU A 164 -24.91 1.46 5.23
CA GLU A 164 -25.56 2.03 6.41
C GLU A 164 -25.31 1.20 7.69
N ASP A 165 -24.72 0.00 7.56
CA ASP A 165 -24.45 -0.90 8.68
C ASP A 165 -23.39 -0.31 9.61
N LYS A 166 -23.74 0.04 10.85
CA LYS A 166 -22.83 0.67 11.82
C LYS A 166 -21.50 -0.08 12.03
N TYR A 167 -21.48 -1.41 11.94
CA TYR A 167 -20.26 -2.21 12.13
C TYR A 167 -19.38 -2.25 10.87
N TRP A 168 -19.97 -2.16 9.68
CA TRP A 168 -19.30 -2.27 8.37
C TRP A 168 -19.25 -0.97 7.57
N SER A 169 -19.81 0.11 8.11
CA SER A 169 -19.97 1.42 7.47
C SER A 169 -18.70 2.25 7.50
N LYS A 170 -18.81 3.41 6.83
CA LYS A 170 -18.02 4.64 6.84
C LYS A 170 -16.96 4.82 7.94
N LEU A 171 -17.20 4.37 9.17
CA LEU A 171 -16.24 4.44 10.29
C LEU A 171 -15.00 3.57 10.09
N ARG A 172 -15.12 2.45 9.38
CA ARG A 172 -13.99 1.59 9.04
C ARG A 172 -13.35 1.97 7.71
N CYS A 173 -14.08 2.67 6.84
CA CYS A 173 -13.57 3.07 5.55
C CYS A 173 -12.33 3.97 5.70
N GLY A 174 -11.22 3.55 5.10
CA GLY A 174 -9.96 4.28 5.13
C GLY A 174 -9.23 4.22 6.47
N LEU A 175 -9.70 3.44 7.44
CA LEU A 175 -8.97 3.20 8.69
C LEU A 175 -7.81 2.24 8.47
N THR A 176 -8.13 1.03 8.01
CA THR A 176 -7.14 0.02 7.59
C THR A 176 -6.86 0.11 6.11
N ASP A 177 -7.90 0.35 5.32
CA ASP A 177 -7.90 0.32 3.88
C ASP A 177 -9.20 0.92 3.32
N TYR A 178 -9.15 1.30 2.04
CA TYR A 178 -10.34 1.62 1.27
C TYR A 178 -10.71 0.39 0.45
N THR A 179 -11.89 -0.16 0.74
CA THR A 179 -12.48 -1.26 0.00
C THR A 179 -13.87 -0.88 -0.48
N LEU A 180 -14.26 -1.38 -1.65
CA LEU A 180 -15.59 -1.14 -2.21
C LEU A 180 -16.73 -1.50 -1.23
N PHE A 181 -16.54 -2.55 -0.43
CA PHE A 181 -17.54 -3.02 0.53
C PHE A 181 -17.76 -2.04 1.70
N ALA A 182 -16.69 -1.53 2.30
CA ALA A 182 -16.78 -0.64 3.46
C ALA A 182 -17.04 0.83 3.06
N CYS A 183 -16.59 1.23 1.88
CA CYS A 183 -16.53 2.63 1.46
C CYS A 183 -17.56 3.04 0.41
N GLY A 184 -18.36 2.09 -0.11
CA GLY A 184 -19.12 2.36 -1.34
C GLY A 184 -18.19 2.69 -2.52
N THR A 185 -18.75 3.10 -3.65
CA THR A 185 -17.99 3.32 -4.89
C THR A 185 -17.30 4.67 -4.91
N ARG A 186 -17.99 5.74 -4.48
CA ARG A 186 -17.47 7.11 -4.55
C ARG A 186 -16.21 7.31 -3.73
N ARG A 187 -16.29 7.05 -2.43
CA ARG A 187 -15.15 7.22 -1.52
C ARG A 187 -14.03 6.25 -1.85
N TYR A 188 -14.36 5.02 -2.21
CA TYR A 188 -13.38 4.03 -2.67
C TYR A 188 -12.61 4.52 -3.91
N CYS A 189 -13.28 4.96 -4.96
CA CYS A 189 -12.59 5.41 -6.16
C CYS A 189 -11.79 6.70 -5.93
N LEU A 190 -12.33 7.67 -5.20
CA LEU A 190 -11.59 8.90 -4.86
C LEU A 190 -10.34 8.63 -3.99
N SER A 191 -10.32 7.54 -3.23
CA SER A 191 -9.16 7.18 -2.40
C SER A 191 -7.90 6.87 -3.22
N PHE A 192 -8.02 6.50 -4.50
CA PHE A 192 -6.84 6.22 -5.33
C PHE A 192 -5.97 7.46 -5.57
N ASP A 193 -6.58 8.64 -5.62
CA ASP A 193 -5.86 9.89 -5.82
C ASP A 193 -5.50 10.57 -4.48
N LEU A 194 -6.26 10.29 -3.43
CA LEU A 194 -6.14 10.98 -2.13
C LEU A 194 -5.36 10.20 -1.08
N ASP A 195 -5.42 8.88 -1.11
CA ASP A 195 -4.72 8.01 -0.17
C ASP A 195 -4.35 6.67 -0.80
N ARG A 196 -3.56 6.76 -1.88
CA ARG A 196 -3.14 5.62 -2.69
C ARG A 196 -2.59 4.47 -1.86
N ALA A 197 -1.87 4.79 -0.78
CA ALA A 197 -1.23 3.81 0.08
C ALA A 197 -2.21 2.85 0.79
N TYR A 198 -3.47 3.26 0.98
CA TYR A 198 -4.51 2.48 1.64
C TYR A 198 -5.62 2.03 0.67
N ALA A 199 -5.62 2.54 -0.57
CA ALA A 199 -6.59 2.16 -1.61
C ALA A 199 -6.29 0.79 -2.22
N ILE A 200 -7.14 -0.20 -1.94
CA ILE A 200 -6.95 -1.57 -2.44
C ILE A 200 -7.70 -1.75 -3.75
N GLY A 201 -6.98 -1.93 -4.84
CA GLY A 201 -7.57 -2.31 -6.12
C GLY A 201 -6.62 -2.15 -7.28
N PRO A 202 -7.02 -2.61 -8.47
CA PRO A 202 -6.17 -2.64 -9.65
C PRO A 202 -6.03 -1.29 -10.35
N TYR A 203 -6.70 -0.24 -9.86
CA TYR A 203 -6.80 1.04 -10.54
C TYR A 203 -5.60 1.94 -10.24
N SER A 204 -5.22 2.74 -11.23
CA SER A 204 -4.12 3.70 -11.11
C SER A 204 -4.58 5.02 -10.47
N ASN A 205 -5.85 5.39 -10.66
CA ASN A 205 -6.45 6.65 -10.22
C ASN A 205 -7.98 6.53 -10.08
N ALA A 206 -8.62 7.61 -9.63
CA ALA A 206 -10.06 7.65 -9.44
C ALA A 206 -10.85 7.48 -10.75
N ASP A 207 -10.40 8.10 -11.85
CA ASP A 207 -11.08 8.04 -13.15
C ASP A 207 -11.16 6.60 -13.70
N GLU A 208 -10.04 5.87 -13.64
CA GLU A 208 -9.98 4.46 -14.04
C GLU A 208 -10.89 3.61 -13.15
N CYS A 209 -10.91 3.89 -11.84
CA CYS A 209 -11.81 3.21 -10.92
C CYS A 209 -13.28 3.45 -11.29
N PHE A 210 -13.72 4.70 -11.46
CA PHE A 210 -15.10 5.02 -11.82
C PHE A 210 -15.50 4.44 -13.17
N ALA A 211 -14.59 4.39 -14.14
CA ALA A 211 -14.85 3.79 -15.46
C ALA A 211 -15.22 2.29 -15.36
N ALA A 212 -14.74 1.59 -14.33
CA ALA A 212 -15.02 0.18 -14.07
C ALA A 212 -16.40 -0.09 -13.43
N PHE A 213 -17.13 0.96 -13.04
CA PHE A 213 -18.45 0.86 -12.44
C PHE A 213 -19.57 1.40 -13.35
N ASP A 214 -20.78 0.94 -13.09
CA ASP A 214 -22.02 1.57 -13.53
C ASP A 214 -22.07 3.02 -13.02
N PRO A 215 -22.79 3.94 -13.69
CA PRO A 215 -22.94 5.30 -13.20
C PRO A 215 -23.62 5.36 -11.83
N PRO A 216 -23.40 6.43 -11.04
CA PRO A 216 -24.06 6.62 -9.76
C PRO A 216 -25.59 6.61 -9.91
N PRO A 217 -26.34 6.23 -8.86
CA PRO A 217 -27.79 6.27 -8.89
C PRO A 217 -28.29 7.69 -9.15
N TRP A 218 -29.49 7.82 -9.73
CA TRP A 218 -30.06 9.11 -10.11
C TRP A 218 -30.24 10.11 -8.95
N LYS A 219 -30.39 9.62 -7.72
CA LYS A 219 -30.46 10.45 -6.51
C LYS A 219 -29.10 11.05 -6.12
N GLY A 220 -28.03 10.63 -6.79
CA GLY A 220 -26.65 10.98 -6.47
C GLY A 220 -26.06 10.11 -5.36
N ASP A 221 -24.84 10.46 -5.00
CA ASP A 221 -24.06 9.90 -3.91
C ASP A 221 -23.34 11.09 -3.25
N ASP A 222 -23.71 11.37 -2.00
CA ASP A 222 -23.22 12.50 -1.21
C ASP A 222 -21.93 12.17 -0.44
N ALA A 223 -21.40 10.96 -0.59
CA ALA A 223 -20.14 10.57 0.03
C ALA A 223 -19.02 11.54 -0.37
N VAL A 224 -18.32 12.03 0.63
CA VAL A 224 -17.09 12.81 0.47
C VAL A 224 -15.88 11.87 0.56
N PRO A 225 -14.72 12.24 -0.01
CA PRO A 225 -13.55 11.39 0.05
C PRO A 225 -12.86 11.35 1.43
N LEU A 226 -13.25 12.25 2.33
CA LEU A 226 -12.70 12.35 3.68
C LEU A 226 -13.19 11.19 4.52
N ARG A 227 -12.40 10.73 5.50
CA ARG A 227 -12.79 9.65 6.42
C ARG A 227 -13.91 10.09 7.36
N GLY A 228 -14.78 9.15 7.76
CA GLY A 228 -15.86 9.46 8.71
C GLY A 228 -15.31 9.86 10.08
N TRP A 229 -15.90 10.89 10.68
CA TRP A 229 -15.60 11.28 12.06
C TRP A 229 -16.16 10.24 13.05
N VAL A 230 -15.31 9.80 13.98
CA VAL A 230 -15.67 8.85 15.06
C VAL A 230 -15.61 9.57 16.39
N GLU A 231 -16.69 9.51 17.16
CA GLU A 231 -16.76 10.01 18.53
C GLU A 231 -16.20 8.98 19.53
N PRO A 232 -15.62 9.42 20.66
CA PRO A 232 -15.24 8.51 21.72
C PRO A 232 -16.47 7.82 22.33
N GLN A 233 -16.30 6.55 22.70
CA GLN A 233 -17.32 5.75 23.41
C GLN A 233 -17.26 5.94 24.93
N ALA A 234 -16.14 6.43 25.47
CA ALA A 234 -15.94 6.68 26.90
C ALA A 234 -14.99 7.85 27.15
N GLU A 235 -15.24 8.59 28.25
CA GLU A 235 -14.34 9.60 28.79
C GLU A 235 -14.06 9.32 30.28
N PRO A 236 -12.79 9.29 30.72
CA PRO A 236 -11.57 9.41 29.93
C PRO A 236 -11.32 8.15 29.08
N CYS A 237 -10.81 8.32 27.85
CA CYS A 237 -10.46 7.15 27.05
C CYS A 237 -9.21 6.45 27.60
N SER A 238 -9.26 5.12 27.73
CA SER A 238 -8.13 4.26 28.07
C SER A 238 -8.00 3.15 27.02
N VAL A 239 -6.78 2.93 26.53
CA VAL A 239 -6.48 1.97 25.44
C VAL A 239 -5.65 0.77 25.91
N GLU A 240 -5.66 0.51 27.22
CA GLU A 240 -4.80 -0.52 27.81
C GLU A 240 -5.13 -1.91 27.25
N GLY A 241 -4.18 -2.50 26.53
CA GLY A 241 -4.34 -3.82 25.90
C GLY A 241 -5.13 -3.81 24.58
N GLU A 242 -5.52 -2.66 24.04
CA GLU A 242 -6.28 -2.57 22.80
C GLU A 242 -5.38 -2.56 21.54
N THR A 243 -5.87 -3.17 20.46
CA THR A 243 -5.25 -2.97 19.14
C THR A 243 -5.47 -1.53 18.68
N ARG A 244 -4.60 -0.99 17.82
CA ARG A 244 -4.73 0.37 17.29
C ARG A 244 -6.11 0.67 16.69
N VAL A 245 -6.68 -0.30 15.97
CA VAL A 245 -8.02 -0.16 15.38
C VAL A 245 -9.08 -0.07 16.48
N ALA A 246 -9.01 -0.92 17.50
CA ALA A 246 -9.92 -0.86 18.64
C ALA A 246 -9.78 0.47 19.40
N ALA A 247 -8.55 0.92 19.65
CA ALA A 247 -8.26 2.19 20.31
C ALA A 247 -8.85 3.39 19.57
N TYR A 248 -8.77 3.43 18.23
CA TYR A 248 -9.44 4.48 17.44
C TYR A 248 -10.96 4.39 17.53
N LEU A 249 -11.53 3.18 17.42
CA LEU A 249 -12.97 2.99 17.51
C LEU A 249 -13.52 3.31 18.91
N HIS A 250 -12.70 3.17 19.95
CA HIS A 250 -13.00 3.49 21.34
C HIS A 250 -12.80 4.99 21.63
N CYS A 251 -11.64 5.57 21.29
CA CYS A 251 -11.27 6.94 21.65
C CYS A 251 -11.61 7.99 20.59
N GLY A 252 -12.00 7.58 19.40
CA GLY A 252 -12.42 8.47 18.34
C GLY A 252 -11.28 9.20 17.60
N THR A 253 -11.70 10.13 16.75
CA THR A 253 -10.85 10.83 15.78
C THR A 253 -9.95 11.86 16.42
N GLN A 254 -10.45 12.59 17.43
CA GLN A 254 -9.65 13.56 18.17
C GLN A 254 -8.43 12.90 18.82
N TRP A 255 -8.64 11.81 19.58
CA TRP A 255 -7.56 11.06 20.21
C TRP A 255 -6.51 10.56 19.21
N LEU A 256 -6.95 10.05 18.06
CA LEU A 256 -6.04 9.58 17.02
C LEU A 256 -5.18 10.73 16.46
N CYS A 257 -5.79 11.86 16.12
CA CYS A 257 -5.11 12.94 15.43
C CYS A 257 -4.18 13.75 16.34
N GLU A 258 -4.55 13.98 17.61
CA GLU A 258 -3.69 14.69 18.58
C GLU A 258 -2.35 13.96 18.82
N ARG A 259 -2.33 12.63 18.66
CA ARG A 259 -1.10 11.83 18.82
C ARG A 259 -0.07 12.06 17.73
N TYR A 260 -0.45 12.59 16.57
CA TYR A 260 0.49 12.88 15.48
C TYR A 260 1.48 14.01 15.80
N ASP A 261 1.26 14.78 16.85
CA ASP A 261 2.23 15.78 17.33
C ASP A 261 3.04 15.29 18.55
N THR A 262 2.90 14.00 18.88
CA THR A 262 3.59 13.37 20.01
C THR A 262 4.55 12.28 19.53
N PRO A 263 5.48 11.80 20.39
CA PRO A 263 6.26 10.59 20.11
C PRO A 263 5.41 9.32 19.91
N PHE A 264 4.12 9.37 20.24
CA PHE A 264 3.20 8.26 20.17
C PHE A 264 2.39 8.18 18.87
N LYS A 265 2.86 8.82 17.78
CA LYS A 265 2.21 8.71 16.45
C LYS A 265 1.88 7.26 16.12
N GLU A 266 0.68 7.02 15.61
CA GLU A 266 0.13 5.68 15.40
C GLU A 266 0.58 5.04 14.07
N ASP A 267 0.88 5.86 13.06
CA ASP A 267 1.66 5.49 11.87
C ASP A 267 2.32 6.74 11.26
N LEU A 268 2.79 6.59 10.03
CA LEU A 268 3.48 7.60 9.23
C LEU A 268 2.59 8.15 8.10
N ARG A 269 1.26 8.07 8.24
CA ARG A 269 0.31 8.54 7.22
C ARG A 269 0.21 10.05 7.14
N TYR A 270 0.30 10.72 8.28
CA TYR A 270 0.24 12.18 8.37
C TYR A 270 1.49 12.72 9.05
N GLY A 271 1.92 13.91 8.64
CA GLY A 271 3.07 14.59 9.23
C GLY A 271 2.77 15.16 10.62
N ASN A 272 1.52 15.59 10.86
CA ASN A 272 1.07 16.28 12.07
C ASN A 272 -0.44 16.13 12.29
N SER A 273 -0.94 16.64 13.42
CA SER A 273 -2.38 16.58 13.75
C SER A 273 -3.27 17.34 12.76
N THR A 274 -2.80 18.46 12.20
CA THR A 274 -3.57 19.29 11.25
C THR A 274 -3.85 18.53 9.96
N GLU A 275 -2.83 17.89 9.39
CA GLU A 275 -2.97 17.00 8.24
C GLU A 275 -3.90 15.82 8.55
N CYS A 276 -3.80 15.25 9.76
CA CYS A 276 -4.69 14.19 10.19
C CYS A 276 -6.15 14.65 10.20
N PHE A 277 -6.47 15.76 10.86
CA PHE A 277 -7.84 16.29 10.93
C PHE A 277 -8.40 16.67 9.55
N ALA A 278 -7.58 17.21 8.66
CA ALA A 278 -7.99 17.54 7.29
C ALA A 278 -8.39 16.32 6.45
N ALA A 279 -7.97 15.11 6.86
CA ALA A 279 -8.35 13.86 6.21
C ALA A 279 -9.68 13.28 6.71
N PHE A 280 -10.33 13.92 7.70
CA PHE A 280 -11.63 13.53 8.24
C PHE A 280 -12.71 14.55 7.89
N GLU A 281 -13.93 14.06 7.86
CA GLU A 281 -15.12 14.90 7.87
C GLU A 281 -15.19 15.74 9.13
N SER A 282 -15.85 16.90 9.03
CA SER A 282 -16.12 17.73 10.18
C SER A 282 -16.92 16.95 11.24
N PRO A 283 -16.66 17.19 12.55
CA PRO A 283 -17.46 16.63 13.61
C PRO A 283 -18.93 17.04 13.40
N PRO A 284 -19.88 16.10 13.37
CA PRO A 284 -21.27 16.42 13.17
C PRO A 284 -21.86 17.09 14.42
N LEU A 285 -22.79 18.03 14.20
CA LEU A 285 -23.33 18.90 15.25
C LEU A 285 -24.15 18.16 16.33
N GLU A 286 -24.68 16.97 16.03
CA GLU A 286 -25.56 16.20 16.91
C GLU A 286 -24.86 15.06 17.67
N GLY A 287 -23.52 15.10 17.76
CA GLY A 287 -22.71 14.03 18.35
C GLY A 287 -22.56 12.88 17.35
N GLY A 288 -21.36 12.74 16.81
CA GLY A 288 -21.11 11.88 15.66
C GLY A 288 -21.32 10.39 15.83
N TYR A 289 -20.80 9.66 14.85
CA TYR A 289 -21.04 8.24 14.75
C TYR A 289 -20.38 7.51 15.93
N ARG A 290 -21.23 6.90 16.76
CA ARG A 290 -20.84 5.98 17.83
C ARG A 290 -21.08 4.55 17.34
N LEU A 291 -20.13 3.66 17.63
CA LEU A 291 -20.33 2.21 17.45
C LEU A 291 -21.21 1.65 18.56
#